data_AF-A0A318SL17-F1
#
_entry.id   AF-A0A318SL17-F1
#
_cell.length_a   1.000
_cell.length_b   1.000
_cell.length_c   1.000
_cell.angle_alpha   90.00
_cell.angle_beta   90.00
_cell.angle_gamma   90.00
#
_symmetry.space_group_name_H-M   'P 1'
#
loop_
_entity.id
_entity.type
_entity.pdbx_description
1 polymer ?
#
loop_
_entity_poly.entity_id
_entity_poly.type
_entity_poly.pdbx_seq_one_letter_code
_entity_poly.pdbx_strand_id
1 'polypeptide(L)'
;MSFEHRMPPIVAALWWGSMSTIGFLVVPLLFKHLPTPAMAGQMAALLFTAQTWLSVACGMLLLLASRDRGESVLLPWARSALGFVLAGVLLALLAEFGVSPRIVARENLKLWHAVGSAIYLAQWVCAGVVLWKCLQVPSEAAPSAVPEDASGN
;
A
#
# COMPACT_ATOMS: atom_id res chain seq x y z
N MET A 1 9.46 -23.32 7.05
CA MET A 1 9.48 -21.86 6.77
C MET A 1 8.05 -21.38 6.61
N SER A 2 7.44 -20.83 7.66
CA SER A 2 6.00 -20.57 7.69
C SER A 2 5.61 -19.40 6.77
N PHE A 3 4.55 -19.59 6.00
CA PHE A 3 3.96 -18.62 5.07
C PHE A 3 3.67 -17.25 5.73
N GLU A 4 3.51 -17.27 7.05
CA GLU A 4 3.16 -16.12 7.89
C GLU A 4 4.23 -15.00 7.86
N HIS A 5 5.51 -15.33 7.72
CA HIS A 5 6.58 -14.32 7.66
C HIS A 5 6.66 -13.61 6.30
N ARG A 6 6.20 -14.25 5.21
CA ARG A 6 6.28 -13.67 3.86
C ARG A 6 5.05 -12.85 3.49
N MET A 7 3.96 -13.00 4.23
CA MET A 7 2.69 -12.35 3.92
C MET A 7 2.75 -10.80 4.05
N PRO A 8 3.30 -10.19 5.12
CA PRO A 8 3.34 -8.73 5.24
C PRO A 8 4.04 -7.98 4.09
N PRO A 9 5.26 -8.36 3.65
CA PRO A 9 5.91 -7.66 2.54
C PRO A 9 5.17 -7.88 1.21
N ILE A 10 4.56 -9.05 0.98
CA ILE A 10 3.76 -9.30 -0.24
C ILE A 10 2.52 -8.40 -0.27
N VAL A 11 1.78 -8.30 0.85
CA VAL A 11 0.59 -7.46 0.94
C VAL A 11 0.96 -5.98 0.81
N ALA A 12 2.04 -5.54 1.46
CA ALA A 12 2.53 -4.17 1.33
C ALA A 12 2.99 -3.85 -0.10
N ALA A 13 3.63 -4.80 -0.78
CA ALA A 13 4.05 -4.65 -2.17
C ALA A 13 2.85 -4.58 -3.12
N LEU A 14 1.83 -5.41 -2.90
CA LEU A 14 0.57 -5.32 -3.65
C LEU A 14 -0.10 -3.96 -3.46
N TRP A 15 -0.14 -3.46 -2.22
CA TRP A 15 -0.75 -2.18 -1.92
C TRP A 15 -0.03 -1.02 -2.60
N TRP A 16 1.30 -0.93 -2.43
CA TRP A 16 2.10 0.14 -3.04
C TRP A 16 2.18 0.03 -4.57
N GLY A 17 2.32 -1.20 -5.10
CA GLY A 17 2.43 -1.46 -6.53
C GLY A 17 1.15 -1.16 -7.29
N SER A 18 -0.02 -1.50 -6.72
CA SER A 18 -1.33 -1.16 -7.31
C SER A 18 -1.55 0.35 -7.40
N MET A 19 -1.21 1.10 -6.34
CA MET A 19 -1.24 2.57 -6.39
C MET A 19 -0.33 3.11 -7.48
N SER A 20 0.92 2.64 -7.52
CA SER A 20 1.88 3.09 -8.52
C SER A 20 1.38 2.85 -9.96
N THR A 21 0.77 1.69 -10.18
CA THR A 21 0.19 1.31 -11.47
C THR A 21 -1.00 2.18 -11.84
N ILE A 22 -1.98 2.33 -10.94
CA ILE A 22 -3.20 3.06 -11.25
C ILE A 22 -2.92 4.55 -11.41
N GLY A 23 -2.24 5.17 -10.44
CA GLY A 23 -2.05 6.62 -10.40
C GLY A 23 -1.06 7.15 -11.44
N PHE A 24 0.02 6.41 -11.72
CA PHE A 24 1.12 6.91 -12.57
C PHE A 24 1.17 6.29 -13.96
N LEU A 25 0.44 5.19 -14.20
CA LEU A 25 0.43 4.53 -15.50
C LEU A 25 -0.98 4.47 -16.10
N VAL A 26 -1.95 3.85 -15.42
CA VAL A 26 -3.28 3.61 -15.99
C VAL A 26 -4.04 4.92 -16.21
N VAL A 27 -4.11 5.80 -15.21
CA VAL A 27 -4.85 7.07 -15.33
C VAL A 27 -4.30 7.96 -16.46
N PRO A 28 -2.98 8.21 -16.58
CA PRO A 28 -2.43 8.93 -17.73
C PRO A 28 -2.76 8.28 -19.09
N LEU A 29 -2.74 6.95 -19.17
CA LEU A 29 -3.12 6.23 -20.39
C LEU A 29 -4.60 6.41 -20.73
N LEU A 30 -5.50 6.46 -19.74
CA LEU A 30 -6.92 6.74 -19.97
C LEU A 30 -7.12 8.13 -20.58
N PHE A 31 -6.49 9.16 -20.02
CA PHE A 31 -6.60 10.53 -20.55
C PHE A 31 -5.94 10.70 -21.93
N LYS A 32 -4.94 9.87 -22.25
CA LYS A 32 -4.28 9.87 -23.56
C LYS A 32 -5.09 9.15 -24.64
N HIS A 33 -5.74 8.04 -24.33
CA HIS A 33 -6.32 7.14 -25.35
C HIS A 33 -7.84 7.16 -25.43
N LEU A 34 -8.55 7.65 -24.40
CA LEU A 34 -10.01 7.70 -24.46
C LEU A 34 -10.51 8.94 -25.24
N PRO A 35 -11.60 8.79 -26.02
CA PRO A 35 -12.17 9.83 -26.86
C PRO A 35 -12.43 11.19 -26.21
N THR A 36 -12.77 11.23 -24.91
CA THR A 36 -13.04 12.49 -24.20
C THR A 36 -12.47 12.48 -22.78
N PRO A 37 -12.04 13.64 -22.24
CA PRO A 37 -11.59 13.77 -20.86
C PRO A 37 -12.68 13.43 -19.82
N ALA A 38 -13.95 13.65 -20.16
CA ALA A 38 -15.07 13.31 -19.29
C ALA A 38 -15.19 11.79 -19.09
N MET A 39 -15.05 11.02 -20.18
CA MET A 39 -15.07 9.55 -20.11
C MET A 39 -13.84 9.00 -19.37
N ALA A 40 -12.66 9.59 -19.59
CA ALA A 40 -11.46 9.25 -18.84
C ALA A 40 -11.61 9.52 -17.34
N GLY A 41 -12.18 10.66 -16.96
CA GLY A 41 -12.46 11.00 -15.56
C GLY A 41 -13.42 10.02 -14.88
N GLN A 42 -14.48 9.58 -15.57
CA GLN A 42 -15.42 8.59 -15.04
C GLN A 42 -14.75 7.23 -14.83
N MET A 43 -13.95 6.75 -15.79
CA MET A 43 -13.20 5.51 -15.64
C MET A 43 -12.13 5.61 -14.54
N ALA A 44 -11.45 6.75 -14.42
CA ALA A 44 -10.49 6.99 -13.35
C ALA A 44 -11.17 6.94 -11.97
N ALA A 45 -12.37 7.51 -11.82
CA ALA A 45 -13.13 7.43 -10.57
C ALA A 45 -13.41 5.97 -10.16
N LEU A 46 -13.85 5.11 -11.10
CA LEU A 46 -14.07 3.69 -10.83
C LEU A 46 -12.79 2.96 -10.41
N LEU A 47 -11.67 3.26 -11.06
CA LEU A 47 -10.37 2.69 -10.69
C LEU A 47 -9.92 3.14 -9.30
N PHE A 48 -10.16 4.40 -8.93
CA PHE A 48 -9.85 4.89 -7.59
C PHE A 48 -10.76 4.29 -6.53
N THR A 49 -12.06 4.08 -6.80
CA THR A 49 -12.94 3.33 -5.90
C THR A 49 -12.43 1.91 -5.67
N ALA A 50 -12.05 1.20 -6.75
CA ALA A 50 -11.46 -0.13 -6.64
C ALA A 50 -10.15 -0.10 -5.83
N GLN A 51 -9.29 0.90 -6.07
CA GLN A 51 -8.04 1.09 -5.33
C GLN A 51 -8.27 1.39 -3.85
N THR A 52 -9.32 2.14 -3.50
CA THR A 52 -9.71 2.39 -2.12
C THR A 52 -10.03 1.09 -1.41
N TRP A 53 -10.87 0.24 -2.00
CA TRP A 53 -11.22 -1.06 -1.41
C TRP A 53 -10.03 -2.00 -1.32
N LEU A 54 -9.15 -2.01 -2.33
CA LEU A 54 -7.89 -2.74 -2.27
C LEU A 54 -6.99 -2.25 -1.12
N SER A 55 -6.93 -0.94 -0.92
CA SER A 55 -6.16 -0.32 0.17
C SER A 55 -6.71 -0.70 1.55
N VAL A 56 -8.03 -0.68 1.71
CA VAL A 56 -8.71 -1.14 2.94
C VAL A 56 -8.42 -2.63 3.19
N ALA A 57 -8.54 -3.47 2.17
CA ALA A 57 -8.26 -4.90 2.28
C ALA A 57 -6.80 -5.18 2.67
N CYS A 58 -5.84 -4.53 2.00
CA CYS A 58 -4.43 -4.65 2.32
C CYS A 58 -4.13 -4.16 3.74
N GLY A 59 -4.69 -3.01 4.13
CA GLY A 59 -4.56 -2.49 5.49
C GLY A 59 -5.08 -3.47 6.53
N MET A 60 -6.27 -4.04 6.32
CA MET A 60 -6.85 -5.02 7.24
C MET A 60 -5.99 -6.29 7.35
N LEU A 61 -5.48 -6.81 6.24
CA LEU A 61 -4.57 -7.96 6.24
C LEU A 61 -3.27 -7.66 7.00
N LEU A 62 -2.69 -6.47 6.82
CA LEU A 62 -1.49 -6.04 7.56
C LEU A 62 -1.76 -5.87 9.06
N LEU A 63 -2.95 -5.37 9.43
CA LEU A 63 -3.38 -5.31 10.83
C LEU A 63 -3.50 -6.70 11.45
N LEU A 64 -4.12 -7.65 10.74
CA LEU A 64 -4.23 -9.04 11.19
C LEU A 64 -2.85 -9.70 11.31
N ALA A 65 -1.90 -9.34 10.44
CA ALA A 65 -0.53 -9.84 10.44
C ALA A 65 0.39 -9.16 11.48
N SER A 66 -0.07 -8.11 12.15
CA SER A 66 0.77 -7.29 13.05
C SER A 66 1.04 -7.94 14.41
N ARG A 67 0.25 -8.97 14.77
CA ARG A 67 0.31 -9.66 16.08
C ARG A 67 0.98 -11.01 15.95
N ASP A 68 1.83 -11.33 16.92
CA ASP A 68 2.29 -12.70 17.09
C ASP A 68 1.13 -13.58 17.60
N ARG A 69 0.98 -14.79 17.05
CA ARG A 69 -0.12 -15.70 17.40
C ARG A 69 0.02 -16.31 18.79
N GLY A 70 1.18 -16.14 19.45
CA GLY A 70 1.49 -16.66 20.78
C GLY A 70 1.59 -15.62 21.90
N GLU A 71 1.78 -14.33 21.58
CA GLU A 71 1.96 -13.26 22.57
C GLU A 71 1.18 -12.00 22.19
N SER A 72 0.77 -11.21 23.19
CA SER A 72 0.12 -9.91 22.98
C SER A 72 1.08 -8.80 22.48
N VAL A 73 2.22 -9.18 21.91
CA VAL A 73 3.29 -8.28 21.47
C VAL A 73 3.18 -8.03 19.97
N LEU A 74 3.17 -6.75 19.59
CA LEU A 74 3.27 -6.34 18.18
C LEU A 74 4.65 -6.69 17.63
N LEU A 75 4.69 -7.23 16.41
CA LEU A 75 5.94 -7.52 15.72
C LEU A 75 6.78 -6.24 15.53
N PRO A 76 8.13 -6.32 15.52
CA PRO A 76 9.00 -5.14 15.44
C PRO A 76 8.73 -4.23 14.22
N TRP A 77 8.50 -4.83 13.04
CA TRP A 77 8.12 -4.08 11.84
C TRP A 77 6.78 -3.36 12.03
N ALA A 78 5.82 -4.04 12.66
CA ALA A 78 4.46 -3.56 12.83
C ALA A 78 4.37 -2.36 13.78
N ARG A 79 5.11 -2.35 14.90
CA ARG A 79 5.13 -1.19 15.82
C ARG A 79 5.44 0.13 15.12
N SER A 80 6.34 0.09 14.14
CA SER A 80 6.76 1.29 13.41
C SER A 80 5.98 1.53 12.11
N ALA A 81 5.26 0.53 11.59
CA ALA A 81 4.47 0.61 10.36
C ALA A 81 2.98 0.87 10.62
N LEU A 82 2.45 0.52 11.80
CA LEU A 82 1.02 0.53 12.11
C LEU A 82 0.39 1.92 11.92
N GLY A 83 1.07 2.98 12.37
CA GLY A 83 0.61 4.36 12.17
C GLY A 83 0.46 4.71 10.69
N PHE A 84 1.38 4.25 9.83
CA PHE A 84 1.31 4.47 8.39
C PHE A 84 0.24 3.64 7.72
N VAL A 85 -0.02 2.40 8.19
CA VAL A 85 -1.15 1.59 7.70
C VAL A 85 -2.47 2.29 7.97
N LEU A 86 -2.70 2.72 9.22
CA LEU A 86 -3.93 3.40 9.62
C LEU A 86 -4.10 4.74 8.90
N ALA A 87 -3.03 5.53 8.81
CA ALA A 87 -3.05 6.80 8.07
C ALA A 87 -3.35 6.58 6.58
N GLY A 88 -2.72 5.58 5.94
CA GLY A 88 -2.96 5.27 4.53
C GLY A 88 -4.39 4.81 4.25
N VAL A 89 -4.97 3.97 5.12
CA VAL A 89 -6.37 3.55 5.00
C VAL A 89 -7.33 4.74 5.22
N LEU A 90 -7.07 5.59 6.22
CA LEU A 90 -7.87 6.78 6.46
C LEU A 90 -7.83 7.75 5.27
N LEU A 91 -6.65 7.98 4.69
CA LEU A 91 -6.49 8.81 3.49
C LEU A 91 -7.26 8.23 2.31
N ALA A 92 -7.26 6.91 2.13
CA ALA A 92 -8.03 6.25 1.07
C ALA A 92 -9.54 6.51 1.21
N LEU A 93 -10.07 6.37 2.43
CA LEU A 93 -11.49 6.64 2.72
C LEU A 93 -11.82 8.13 2.56
N LEU A 94 -10.93 9.03 2.97
CA LEU A 94 -11.12 10.46 2.77
C LEU A 94 -11.11 10.84 1.29
N ALA A 95 -10.25 10.23 0.49
CA ALA A 95 -10.24 10.40 -0.96
C ALA A 95 -11.58 9.94 -1.57
N GLU A 96 -12.05 8.75 -1.20
CA GLU A 96 -13.27 8.15 -1.76
C GLU A 96 -14.54 8.89 -1.38
N PHE A 97 -14.74 9.19 -0.09
CA PHE A 97 -15.99 9.75 0.41
C PHE A 97 -15.96 11.28 0.52
N GLY A 98 -14.77 11.88 0.64
CA GLY A 98 -14.60 13.32 0.75
C GLY A 98 -14.29 13.98 -0.61
N VAL A 99 -13.28 13.48 -1.32
CA VAL A 99 -12.76 14.17 -2.50
C VAL A 99 -13.47 13.76 -3.78
N SER A 100 -13.63 12.45 -4.02
CA SER A 100 -14.16 11.89 -5.27
C SER A 100 -15.53 12.47 -5.66
N PRO A 101 -16.54 12.57 -4.76
CA PRO A 101 -17.86 13.09 -5.13
C PRO A 101 -17.80 14.53 -5.62
N ARG A 102 -16.92 15.35 -5.04
CA ARG A 102 -16.74 16.76 -5.39
C ARG A 102 -16.02 16.96 -6.71
N ILE A 103 -15.04 16.11 -7.02
CA ILE A 103 -14.39 16.05 -8.34
C ILE A 103 -15.42 15.65 -9.41
N VAL A 104 -16.24 14.63 -9.15
CA VAL A 104 -17.25 14.13 -10.09
C VAL A 104 -18.35 15.16 -10.32
N ALA A 105 -18.79 15.86 -9.27
CA ALA A 105 -19.72 16.98 -9.35
C ALA A 105 -19.12 18.23 -10.03
N ARG A 106 -17.81 18.24 -10.32
CA ARG A 106 -17.05 19.37 -10.87
C ARG A 106 -17.11 20.63 -10.01
N GLU A 107 -17.38 20.48 -8.72
CA GLU A 107 -17.30 21.57 -7.77
C GLU A 107 -15.84 21.99 -7.67
N ASN A 108 -15.52 23.26 -7.94
CA ASN A 108 -14.16 23.81 -7.80
C ASN A 108 -13.06 22.83 -8.26
N LEU A 109 -13.21 22.27 -9.47
CA LEU A 109 -12.45 21.09 -9.92
C LEU A 109 -10.95 21.20 -9.68
N LYS A 110 -10.35 22.38 -9.91
CA LYS A 110 -8.92 22.62 -9.69
C LYS A 110 -8.49 22.40 -8.23
N LEU A 111 -9.30 22.86 -7.28
CA LEU A 111 -9.05 22.71 -5.85
C LEU A 111 -9.16 21.23 -5.45
N TRP A 112 -10.30 20.60 -5.74
CA TRP A 112 -10.55 19.23 -5.31
C TRP A 112 -9.64 18.22 -6.01
N HIS A 113 -9.26 18.47 -7.26
CA HIS A 113 -8.24 17.67 -7.93
C HIS A 113 -6.87 17.81 -7.24
N ALA A 114 -6.43 19.03 -6.91
CA ALA A 114 -5.16 19.24 -6.20
C ALA A 114 -5.16 18.58 -4.81
N VAL A 115 -6.27 18.68 -4.07
CA VAL A 115 -6.47 18.01 -2.78
C VAL A 115 -6.43 16.49 -2.96
N GLY A 116 -7.10 15.96 -3.97
CA GLY A 116 -7.08 14.54 -4.29
C GLY A 116 -5.69 14.03 -4.62
N SER A 117 -4.94 14.73 -5.48
CA SER A 117 -3.55 14.39 -5.81
C SER A 117 -2.65 14.40 -4.58
N ALA A 118 -2.80 15.37 -3.68
CA ALA A 118 -2.03 15.45 -2.45
C ALA A 118 -2.35 14.29 -1.49
N ILE A 119 -3.63 13.98 -1.27
CA ILE A 119 -4.07 12.84 -0.44
C ILE A 119 -3.56 11.53 -1.03
N TYR A 120 -3.68 11.34 -2.35
CA TYR A 120 -3.21 10.15 -3.04
C TYR A 120 -1.69 9.96 -2.90
N LEU A 121 -0.92 11.04 -3.07
CA LEU A 121 0.54 11.00 -2.90
C LEU A 121 0.93 10.70 -1.45
N ALA A 122 0.26 11.32 -0.48
CA ALA A 122 0.49 11.03 0.93
C ALA A 122 0.21 9.56 1.26
N GLN A 123 -0.90 9.01 0.75
CA GLN A 123 -1.23 7.60 0.89
C GLN A 123 -0.18 6.69 0.22
N TRP A 124 0.30 7.06 -0.97
CA TRP A 124 1.35 6.32 -1.68
C TRP A 124 2.66 6.28 -0.87
N VAL A 125 3.04 7.40 -0.25
CA VAL A 125 4.19 7.46 0.67
C VAL A 125 3.96 6.57 1.88
N CYS A 126 2.78 6.59 2.50
CA CYS A 126 2.46 5.70 3.62
C CYS A 126 2.63 4.22 3.23
N ALA A 127 2.07 3.80 2.10
CA ALA A 127 2.21 2.43 1.61
C ALA A 127 3.67 2.06 1.32
N GLY A 128 4.46 2.99 0.76
CA GLY A 128 5.89 2.78 0.49
C GLY A 128 6.72 2.62 1.77
N VAL A 129 6.43 3.42 2.79
CA VAL A 129 7.06 3.30 4.12
C VAL A 129 6.71 1.97 4.78
N VAL A 130 5.45 1.53 4.68
CA VAL A 130 5.02 0.23 5.20
C VAL A 130 5.77 -0.91 4.49
N LEU A 131 5.84 -0.88 3.16
CA LEU A 131 6.60 -1.86 2.38
C LEU A 131 8.07 -1.90 2.80
N TRP A 132 8.72 -0.75 2.89
CA TRP A 132 10.12 -0.65 3.30
C TRP A 132 10.35 -1.28 4.69
N LYS A 133 9.46 -1.01 5.65
CA LYS A 133 9.53 -1.58 7.00
C LYS A 133 9.30 -3.09 7.02
N CYS A 134 8.38 -3.60 6.19
CA CYS A 134 8.17 -5.05 6.05
C CYS A 134 9.40 -5.77 5.47
N LEU A 135 10.14 -5.11 4.57
CA LEU A 135 11.35 -5.68 3.95
C LEU A 135 12.58 -5.66 4.88
N GLN A 136 12.60 -4.83 5.91
CA GLN A 136 13.71 -4.71 6.86
C GLN A 136 13.79 -5.84 7.89
N VAL A 137 12.81 -6.75 7.97
CA VAL A 137 12.88 -7.91 8.85
C VAL A 137 13.85 -8.93 8.24
N PRO A 138 15.04 -9.16 8.85
CA PRO A 138 16.01 -10.10 8.28
C PRO A 138 15.41 -11.50 8.21
N SER A 139 15.60 -12.18 7.08
CA SER A 139 15.42 -13.63 7.04
C SER A 139 16.47 -14.24 7.95
N GLU A 140 16.07 -14.70 9.12
CA GLU A 140 16.93 -15.51 9.99
C GLU A 140 17.17 -16.86 9.29
N ALA A 141 18.14 -16.89 8.38
CA ALA A 141 18.59 -18.09 7.69
C ALA A 141 19.99 -17.91 7.11
N ALA A 142 21.01 -18.13 7.94
CA ALA A 142 21.85 -19.32 7.81
C ALA A 142 22.70 -19.46 9.09
N PRO A 143 22.65 -20.60 9.81
CA PRO A 143 23.69 -20.90 10.79
C PRO A 143 25.03 -20.82 10.05
N SER A 144 25.93 -20.00 10.58
CA SER A 144 27.32 -19.91 10.14
C SER A 144 27.88 -21.31 9.96
N ALA A 145 28.43 -21.58 8.78
CA ALA A 145 29.18 -22.77 8.47
C ALA A 145 30.12 -23.13 9.64
N VAL A 146 29.92 -24.31 10.22
CA VAL A 146 30.98 -24.98 10.96
C VAL A 146 31.70 -25.84 9.92
N PRO A 147 32.94 -25.53 9.51
CA PRO A 147 33.78 -26.53 8.89
C PRO A 147 34.26 -27.48 10.00
N GLU A 148 33.58 -28.60 10.17
CA GLU A 148 34.01 -29.71 11.03
C GLU A 148 34.49 -30.87 10.14
N ASP A 149 35.69 -30.70 9.58
CA ASP A 149 36.52 -31.64 8.81
C ASP A 149 37.69 -30.76 8.29
N ALA A 150 38.99 -31.00 8.53
CA ALA A 150 39.75 -32.17 8.92
C ALA A 150 41.17 -31.79 9.43
N SER A 151 41.87 -32.85 9.86
CA SER A 151 43.26 -32.99 10.33
C SER A 151 43.40 -32.91 11.87
N GLY A 152 43.63 -34.00 12.60
CA GLY A 152 44.32 -35.23 12.21
C GLY A 152 45.82 -35.00 12.19
N ASN A 153 46.42 -34.88 13.39
CA ASN A 153 47.73 -35.45 13.74
C ASN A 153 47.92 -35.43 15.27
#